data_AF-A0A7V5PFR9-F1
#
_entry.id   AF-A0A7V5PFR9-F1
#
_cell.length_a   1.000
_cell.length_b   1.000
_cell.length_c   1.000
_cell.angle_alpha   90.00
_cell.angle_beta   90.00
_cell.angle_gamma   90.00
#
_symmetry.space_group_name_H-M   'P 1'
#
loop_
_entity.id
_entity.type
_entity.pdbx_description
1 polymer ?
#
loop_
_entity_poly.entity_id
_entity_poly.type
_entity_poly.pdbx_seq_one_letter_code
_entity_poly.pdbx_strand_id
1 'polypeptide(L)'
;MKKLLVMALLLGLVVVPLGAFVRLSDAGLGCPDWPGCYGHLVLPSGERAQQAAAAFPERPLEPHKAWKEMIHRYVAGTLGLLVLAIAVLAWRRRCEHPAEFALALALCGVIVFQALLGMWTVTLKLKPLVVMGHLLGGLATLSLILALLLVHRRQPLFGAAAWSGADRRLAGAALL
;
A
#
# COMPACT_ATOMS: atom_id res chain seq x y z
N MET A 1 18.75 -0.66 2.79
CA MET A 1 17.27 -0.61 2.79
C MET A 1 16.64 -0.43 4.17
N LYS A 2 17.29 -0.87 5.26
CA LYS A 2 16.79 -0.74 6.65
C LYS A 2 16.10 0.58 7.01
N LYS A 3 16.72 1.74 6.73
CA LYS A 3 16.12 3.05 7.05
C LYS A 3 14.76 3.25 6.36
N LEU A 4 14.66 2.91 5.07
CA LEU A 4 13.42 2.98 4.30
C LEU A 4 12.35 2.03 4.86
N LEU A 5 12.73 0.81 5.24
CA LEU A 5 11.81 -0.16 5.84
C LEU A 5 11.27 0.31 7.19
N VAL A 6 12.11 0.91 8.04
CA VAL A 6 11.66 1.50 9.31
C VAL A 6 10.74 2.70 9.06
N MET A 7 11.07 3.58 8.12
CA MET A 7 10.19 4.69 7.75
C MET A 7 8.85 4.19 7.21
N ALA A 8 8.85 3.15 6.37
CA ALA A 8 7.62 2.55 5.84
C ALA A 8 6.78 1.90 6.94
N LEU A 9 7.43 1.26 7.92
CA LEU A 9 6.74 0.67 9.07
C LEU A 9 6.09 1.74 9.93
N LEU A 10 6.83 2.81 10.28
CA LEU A 10 6.29 3.93 11.05
C LEU A 10 5.16 4.63 10.31
N LEU A 11 5.32 4.87 9.00
CA LEU A 11 4.29 5.49 8.18
C LEU A 11 3.06 4.59 8.05
N GLY A 12 3.24 3.28 7.87
CA GLY A 12 2.14 2.31 7.88
C GLY A 12 1.37 2.30 9.21
N LEU A 13 2.08 2.41 10.33
CA LEU A 13 1.48 2.53 11.67
C LEU A 13 0.68 3.83 11.85
N VAL A 14 0.90 4.84 11.01
CA VAL A 14 0.07 6.05 10.93
C VAL A 14 -1.08 5.87 9.94
N VAL A 15 -0.83 5.32 8.75
CA VAL A 15 -1.83 5.14 7.68
C VAL A 15 -3.02 4.31 8.14
N VAL A 16 -2.78 3.19 8.82
CA VAL A 16 -3.86 2.27 9.22
C VAL A 16 -4.82 2.91 10.24
N PRO A 17 -4.36 3.48 11.38
CA PRO A 17 -5.23 4.22 12.28
C PRO A 17 -5.89 5.44 11.64
N LEU A 18 -5.18 6.17 10.78
CA LEU A 18 -5.75 7.31 10.06
C LEU A 18 -6.91 6.87 9.16
N GLY A 19 -6.80 5.73 8.47
CA GLY A 19 -7.88 5.15 7.68
C GLY A 19 -9.08 4.74 8.55
N ALA A 20 -8.84 4.14 9.72
CA ALA A 20 -9.88 3.85 10.69
C ALA A 20 -10.57 5.13 11.19
N PHE A 21 -9.82 6.19 11.44
CA PHE A 21 -10.35 7.50 11.82
C PHE A 21 -11.22 8.13 10.73
N VAL A 22 -10.84 8.08 9.46
CA VAL A 22 -11.68 8.54 8.34
C VAL A 22 -13.02 7.81 8.34
N ARG A 23 -13.01 6.50 8.59
CA ARG A 23 -14.24 5.69 8.67
C ARG A 23 -15.10 6.05 9.88
N LEU A 24 -14.52 6.08 11.08
CA LEU A 24 -15.23 6.33 12.34
C LEU A 24 -15.75 7.77 12.48
N SER A 25 -15.21 8.69 11.69
CA SER A 25 -15.65 10.09 11.65
C SER A 25 -16.55 10.40 10.45
N ASP A 26 -17.16 9.36 9.87
CA ASP A 26 -18.08 9.40 8.72
C ASP A 26 -17.56 10.18 7.51
N ALA A 27 -16.23 10.22 7.34
CA ALA A 27 -15.56 10.98 6.29
C ALA A 27 -15.19 10.10 5.07
N GLY A 28 -15.53 8.82 5.06
CA GLY A 28 -15.18 7.89 3.97
C GLY A 28 -15.90 8.14 2.63
N LEU A 29 -16.80 9.12 2.57
CA LEU A 29 -17.45 9.62 1.35
C LEU A 29 -17.37 11.15 1.28
N GLY A 30 -16.32 11.74 1.88
CA GLY A 30 -16.10 13.19 1.84
C GLY A 30 -15.74 13.69 0.44
N CYS A 31 -15.12 12.84 -0.38
CA CYS A 31 -14.80 13.10 -1.77
C CYS A 31 -15.68 12.25 -2.70
N PRO A 32 -16.30 12.85 -3.74
CA PRO A 32 -17.19 12.12 -4.64
C PRO A 32 -16.46 11.23 -5.65
N ASP A 33 -15.18 11.51 -5.89
CA ASP A 33 -14.31 10.96 -6.91
C ASP A 33 -12.97 10.47 -6.35
N TRP A 34 -12.20 9.79 -7.19
CA TRP A 34 -10.86 9.29 -6.92
C TRP A 34 -10.04 9.33 -8.22
N PRO A 35 -8.74 9.70 -8.22
CA PRO A 35 -7.86 9.95 -7.08
C PRO A 35 -7.97 11.36 -6.46
N GLY A 36 -8.59 12.30 -7.17
CA GLY A 36 -8.86 13.66 -6.70
C GLY A 36 -10.08 13.77 -5.78
N CYS A 37 -10.41 15.01 -5.41
CA CYS A 37 -11.59 15.36 -4.64
C CYS A 37 -12.27 16.56 -5.30
N TYR A 38 -13.50 16.37 -5.74
CA TYR A 38 -14.25 17.30 -6.58
C TYR A 38 -13.48 17.67 -7.86
N GLY A 39 -12.80 16.72 -8.50
CA GLY A 39 -12.02 16.93 -9.72
C GLY A 39 -10.66 17.62 -9.52
N HIS A 40 -10.29 17.94 -8.27
CA HIS A 40 -9.02 18.59 -7.95
C HIS A 40 -8.14 17.69 -7.08
N LEU A 41 -6.82 17.74 -7.32
CA LEU A 41 -5.86 17.03 -6.46
C LEU A 41 -5.71 17.71 -5.11
N VAL A 42 -5.96 19.01 -4.99
CA VAL A 42 -6.00 19.76 -3.72
C VAL A 42 -7.40 20.31 -3.55
N LEU A 43 -7.96 20.21 -2.33
CA LEU A 43 -9.33 20.62 -2.08
C LEU A 43 -9.54 22.10 -2.46
N PRO A 44 -10.53 22.42 -3.31
CA PRO A 44 -10.77 23.79 -3.74
C PRO A 44 -11.28 24.65 -2.58
N SER A 45 -10.97 25.96 -2.63
CA SER A 45 -11.41 26.97 -1.68
C SER A 45 -11.96 28.20 -2.41
N GLY A 46 -12.69 29.06 -1.69
CA GLY A 46 -13.29 30.29 -2.25
C GLY A 46 -14.28 29.99 -3.39
N GLU A 47 -14.20 30.76 -4.47
CA GLU A 47 -15.08 30.62 -5.64
C GLU A 47 -14.99 29.23 -6.30
N ARG A 48 -13.80 28.62 -6.32
CA ARG A 48 -13.62 27.27 -6.88
C ARG A 48 -14.37 26.21 -6.08
N ALA A 49 -14.51 26.40 -4.77
CA ALA A 49 -15.27 25.48 -3.92
C ALA A 49 -16.77 25.49 -4.29
N GLN A 50 -17.32 26.66 -4.63
CA GLN A 50 -18.71 26.80 -5.05
C GLN A 50 -18.94 26.14 -6.42
N GLN A 51 -18.04 26.38 -7.37
CA GLN A 51 -18.08 25.74 -8.69
C GLN A 51 -17.96 24.21 -8.60
N ALA A 52 -17.03 23.74 -7.76
CA ALA A 52 -16.84 22.32 -7.48
C ALA A 52 -18.07 21.68 -6.83
N ALA A 53 -18.70 22.36 -5.86
CA ALA A 53 -19.94 21.88 -5.25
C ALA A 53 -21.09 21.83 -6.27
N ALA A 54 -21.18 22.79 -7.19
CA ALA A 54 -22.19 22.81 -8.25
C ALA A 54 -22.03 21.65 -9.27
N ALA A 55 -20.80 21.18 -9.50
CA ALA A 55 -20.53 20.04 -10.36
C ALA A 55 -20.96 18.69 -9.75
N PHE A 56 -21.15 18.62 -8.42
CA PHE A 56 -21.55 17.42 -7.69
C PHE A 56 -22.78 17.70 -6.79
N PRO A 57 -23.97 17.97 -7.37
CA PRO A 57 -25.15 18.42 -6.62
C PRO A 57 -25.64 17.38 -5.58
N GLU A 58 -25.44 16.10 -5.85
CA GLU A 58 -25.81 14.99 -4.96
C GLU A 58 -24.93 14.88 -3.69
N ARG A 59 -23.78 15.56 -3.66
CA ARG A 59 -22.80 15.50 -2.56
C ARG A 59 -22.24 16.90 -2.30
N PRO A 60 -22.86 17.69 -1.41
CA PRO A 60 -22.36 19.02 -1.09
C PRO A 60 -20.96 18.94 -0.48
N LEU A 61 -20.11 19.90 -0.83
CA LEU A 61 -18.76 19.98 -0.31
C LEU A 61 -18.79 20.21 1.20
N GLU A 62 -18.37 19.19 1.95
CA GLU A 62 -18.12 19.28 3.39
C GLU A 62 -16.60 19.29 3.63
N PRO A 63 -15.94 20.46 3.76
CA PRO A 63 -14.47 20.55 3.76
C PRO A 63 -13.81 19.69 4.83
N HIS A 64 -14.44 19.57 6.00
CA HIS A 64 -13.93 18.79 7.12
C HIS A 64 -13.87 17.27 6.81
N LYS A 65 -14.82 16.72 6.06
CA LYS A 65 -14.81 15.30 5.63
C LYS A 65 -13.86 15.10 4.47
N ALA A 66 -13.93 15.99 3.48
CA ALA A 66 -13.08 15.93 2.30
C ALA A 66 -11.58 16.00 2.64
N TRP A 67 -11.18 16.88 3.58
CA TRP A 67 -9.79 16.94 4.05
C TRP A 67 -9.35 15.68 4.78
N LYS A 68 -10.20 15.10 5.64
CA LYS A 68 -9.89 13.84 6.33
C LYS A 68 -9.58 12.73 5.33
N GLU A 69 -10.39 12.60 4.29
CA GLU A 69 -10.19 11.60 3.24
C GLU A 69 -8.93 11.88 2.41
N MET A 70 -8.71 13.14 1.99
CA MET A 70 -7.54 13.52 1.19
C MET A 70 -6.22 13.35 1.95
N ILE A 71 -6.17 13.69 3.24
CA ILE A 71 -4.98 13.47 4.08
C ILE A 71 -4.65 11.98 4.12
N HIS A 72 -5.64 11.11 4.32
CA HIS A 72 -5.41 9.67 4.27
C HIS A 72 -4.86 9.22 2.91
N ARG A 73 -5.43 9.70 1.79
CA ARG A 73 -4.95 9.39 0.43
C ARG A 73 -3.50 9.82 0.21
N TYR A 74 -3.09 11.01 0.67
CA TYR A 74 -1.70 11.46 0.51
C TYR A 74 -0.71 10.67 1.35
N VAL A 75 -1.04 10.38 2.60
CA VAL A 75 -0.18 9.62 3.51
C VAL A 75 -0.04 8.18 2.99
N ALA A 76 -1.14 7.57 2.52
CA ALA A 76 -1.14 6.25 1.88
C ALA A 76 -0.35 6.25 0.55
N GLY A 77 -0.51 7.28 -0.29
CA GLY A 77 0.26 7.45 -1.52
C GLY A 77 1.76 7.57 -1.26
N THR A 78 2.15 8.31 -0.22
CA THR A 78 3.56 8.43 0.22
C THR A 78 4.12 7.08 0.67
N LEU A 79 3.33 6.27 1.39
CA LEU A 79 3.71 4.90 1.72
C LEU A 79 3.90 4.05 0.47
N GLY A 80 3.03 4.18 -0.53
CA GLY A 80 3.15 3.48 -1.81
C GLY A 80 4.43 3.84 -2.56
N LEU A 81 4.80 5.12 -2.61
CA LEU A 81 6.07 5.58 -3.21
C LEU A 81 7.29 5.02 -2.47
N LEU A 82 7.24 4.99 -1.14
CA LEU A 82 8.31 4.44 -0.31
C LEU A 82 8.48 2.92 -0.52
N VAL A 83 7.36 2.19 -0.63
CA VAL A 83 7.34 0.76 -0.97
C VAL A 83 7.90 0.52 -2.37
N LEU A 84 7.53 1.34 -3.35
CA LEU A 84 8.09 1.25 -4.70
C LEU A 84 9.60 1.45 -4.70
N ALA A 85 10.11 2.44 -3.96
CA ALA A 85 11.55 2.64 -3.81
C ALA A 85 12.24 1.42 -3.16
N ILE A 86 11.63 0.82 -2.14
CA ILE A 86 12.09 -0.43 -1.52
C ILE A 86 12.16 -1.57 -2.54
N ALA A 87 11.13 -1.75 -3.37
CA ALA A 87 11.10 -2.79 -4.38
C ALA A 87 12.12 -2.59 -5.50
N VAL A 88 12.35 -1.36 -5.95
CA VAL A 88 13.42 -1.04 -6.90
C VAL A 88 14.80 -1.38 -6.33
N LEU A 89 15.05 -1.08 -5.06
CA LEU A 89 16.32 -1.44 -4.40
C LEU A 89 16.45 -2.94 -4.15
N ALA A 90 15.34 -3.63 -3.86
CA ALA A 90 15.32 -5.09 -3.73
C ALA A 90 15.58 -5.77 -5.09
N TRP A 91 15.04 -5.24 -6.18
CA TRP A 91 15.27 -5.72 -7.54
C TRP A 91 16.76 -5.70 -7.92
N ARG A 92 17.51 -4.66 -7.52
CA ARG A 92 18.96 -4.57 -7.76
C ARG A 92 19.75 -5.68 -7.07
N ARG A 93 19.22 -6.24 -5.97
CA ARG A 93 19.86 -7.29 -5.15
C ARG A 93 19.15 -8.64 -5.26
N ARG A 94 18.31 -8.83 -6.28
CA ARG A 94 17.43 -10.00 -6.43
C ARG A 94 18.19 -11.33 -6.58
N CYS A 95 19.41 -11.30 -7.12
CA CYS A 95 20.24 -12.50 -7.26
C CYS A 95 20.88 -12.93 -5.93
N GLU A 96 21.28 -11.96 -5.08
CA GLU A 96 21.90 -12.20 -3.78
C GLU A 96 20.85 -12.47 -2.68
N HIS A 97 19.68 -11.84 -2.81
CA HIS A 97 18.62 -11.86 -1.80
C HIS A 97 17.24 -12.09 -2.43
N PRO A 98 16.98 -13.28 -3.02
CA PRO A 98 15.72 -13.57 -3.72
C PRO A 98 14.49 -13.49 -2.81
N ALA A 99 14.63 -13.84 -1.53
CA ALA A 99 13.54 -13.74 -0.55
C ALA A 99 13.14 -12.29 -0.24
N GLU A 100 14.11 -11.37 -0.09
CA GLU A 100 13.83 -9.93 0.07
C GLU A 100 13.10 -9.38 -1.15
N PHE A 101 13.54 -9.80 -2.34
CA PHE A 101 12.91 -9.38 -3.59
C PHE A 101 11.47 -9.89 -3.73
N ALA A 102 11.21 -11.18 -3.47
CA ALA A 102 9.88 -11.75 -3.52
C ALA A 102 8.90 -11.06 -2.55
N LEU A 103 9.34 -10.79 -1.31
CA LEU A 103 8.53 -10.06 -0.32
C LEU A 103 8.27 -8.61 -0.75
N ALA A 104 9.27 -7.91 -1.30
CA ALA A 104 9.09 -6.55 -1.77
C ALA A 104 8.13 -6.46 -2.98
N LEU A 105 8.16 -7.46 -3.87
CA LEU A 105 7.23 -7.55 -4.99
C LEU A 105 5.81 -7.87 -4.52
N ALA A 106 5.65 -8.82 -3.58
CA ALA A 106 4.36 -9.12 -2.97
C ALA A 106 3.76 -7.88 -2.28
N LEU A 107 4.58 -7.14 -1.53
CA LEU A 107 4.18 -5.89 -0.89
C LEU A 107 3.72 -4.82 -1.90
N CYS A 108 4.41 -4.67 -3.04
CA CYS A 108 3.95 -3.80 -4.11
C CYS A 108 2.58 -4.22 -4.66
N GLY A 109 2.38 -5.51 -4.92
CA GLY A 109 1.11 -6.05 -5.37
C GLY A 109 -0.03 -5.76 -4.39
N VAL A 110 0.21 -5.95 -3.09
CA VAL A 110 -0.76 -5.64 -2.03
C VAL A 110 -1.07 -4.15 -1.98
N ILE A 111 -0.07 -3.25 -2.09
CA ILE A 111 -0.30 -1.80 -2.12
C ILE A 111 -1.17 -1.38 -3.33
N VAL A 112 -0.89 -1.92 -4.52
CA VAL A 112 -1.70 -1.63 -5.71
C VAL A 112 -3.13 -2.10 -5.51
N PHE A 113 -3.32 -3.34 -5.03
CA PHE A 113 -4.65 -3.86 -4.71
C PHE A 113 -5.34 -3.02 -3.62
N GLN A 114 -4.59 -2.48 -2.65
CA GLN A 114 -5.13 -1.58 -1.64
C GLN A 114 -5.59 -0.24 -2.19
N ALA A 115 -4.88 0.33 -3.15
CA ALA A 115 -5.32 1.53 -3.85
C ALA A 115 -6.63 1.27 -4.59
N LEU A 116 -6.78 0.09 -5.22
CA LEU A 116 -8.02 -0.32 -5.89
C LEU A 116 -9.17 -0.51 -4.90
N LEU A 117 -8.94 -1.19 -3.78
CA LEU A 117 -9.93 -1.35 -2.71
C LEU A 117 -10.35 0.02 -2.14
N GLY A 118 -9.41 0.94 -1.91
CA GLY A 118 -9.68 2.29 -1.44
C GLY A 118 -10.44 3.15 -2.45
N MET A 119 -10.20 2.98 -3.75
CA MET A 119 -11.06 3.57 -4.79
C MET A 119 -12.47 2.98 -4.74
N TRP A 120 -12.59 1.66 -4.58
CA TRP A 120 -13.88 0.99 -4.52
C TRP A 120 -14.69 1.32 -3.27
N THR A 121 -14.08 1.71 -2.14
CA THR A 121 -14.85 2.19 -0.99
C THR A 121 -15.63 3.46 -1.33
N VAL A 122 -15.08 4.33 -2.18
CA VAL A 122 -15.74 5.56 -2.66
C VAL A 122 -16.79 5.24 -3.72
N THR A 123 -16.43 4.48 -4.75
CA THR A 123 -17.32 4.21 -5.89
C THR A 123 -18.46 3.24 -5.56
N LEU A 124 -18.22 2.28 -4.66
CA LEU A 124 -19.23 1.33 -4.18
C LEU A 124 -19.88 1.76 -2.86
N LYS A 125 -19.80 3.05 -2.50
CA LYS A 125 -20.51 3.64 -1.35
C LYS A 125 -20.33 2.84 -0.05
N LEU A 126 -19.07 2.52 0.27
CA LEU A 126 -18.66 1.86 1.52
C LEU A 126 -19.24 0.44 1.72
N LYS A 127 -19.47 -0.32 0.64
CA LYS A 127 -19.86 -1.74 0.73
C LYS A 127 -19.02 -2.48 1.79
N PRO A 128 -19.64 -3.10 2.82
CA PRO A 128 -18.92 -3.64 3.97
C PRO A 128 -17.77 -4.59 3.60
N LEU A 129 -17.97 -5.46 2.61
CA LEU A 129 -16.94 -6.39 2.15
C LEU A 129 -15.69 -5.69 1.62
N VAL A 130 -15.86 -4.59 0.88
CA VAL A 130 -14.75 -3.80 0.33
C VAL A 130 -14.00 -3.08 1.44
N VAL A 131 -14.74 -2.47 2.39
CA VAL A 131 -14.14 -1.79 3.54
C VAL A 131 -13.38 -2.76 4.43
N MET A 132 -13.95 -3.94 4.72
CA MET A 132 -13.28 -4.99 5.48
C MET A 132 -12.04 -5.51 4.77
N GLY A 133 -12.14 -5.79 3.47
CA GLY A 133 -11.00 -6.17 2.63
C GLY A 133 -9.91 -5.11 2.67
N HIS A 134 -10.28 -3.83 2.64
CA HIS A 134 -9.34 -2.71 2.73
C HIS A 134 -8.63 -2.66 4.08
N LEU A 135 -9.35 -2.86 5.19
CA LEU A 135 -8.74 -2.89 6.53
C LEU A 135 -7.79 -4.08 6.70
N LEU A 136 -8.22 -5.27 6.28
CA LEU A 136 -7.38 -6.48 6.33
C LEU A 136 -6.14 -6.35 5.44
N GLY A 137 -6.28 -5.76 4.25
CA GLY A 137 -5.16 -5.44 3.36
C GLY A 137 -4.17 -4.45 3.97
N GLY A 138 -4.66 -3.46 4.74
CA GLY A 138 -3.81 -2.54 5.51
C GLY A 138 -2.97 -3.25 6.58
N LEU A 139 -3.58 -4.18 7.33
CA LEU A 139 -2.86 -5.01 8.32
C LEU A 139 -1.87 -5.96 7.65
N ALA A 140 -2.24 -6.56 6.51
CA ALA A 140 -1.34 -7.40 5.72
C ALA A 140 -0.11 -6.59 5.22
N THR A 141 -0.31 -5.35 4.80
CA THR A 141 0.76 -4.41 4.40
C THR A 141 1.75 -4.20 5.55
N LEU A 142 1.26 -3.90 6.76
CA LEU A 142 2.10 -3.76 7.96
C LEU A 142 2.89 -5.03 8.26
N SER A 143 2.23 -6.19 8.23
CA SER A 143 2.87 -7.50 8.45
C SER A 143 3.96 -7.79 7.43
N LEU A 144 3.72 -7.46 6.15
CA LEU A 144 4.71 -7.65 5.08
C LEU A 144 5.92 -6.71 5.21
N ILE A 145 5.70 -5.44 5.58
CA ILE A 145 6.80 -4.50 5.86
C ILE A 145 7.65 -5.01 7.03
N LEU A 146 7.00 -5.47 8.10
CA LEU A 146 7.70 -6.05 9.25
C LEU A 146 8.46 -7.33 8.86
N ALA A 147 7.84 -8.24 8.11
CA ALA A 147 8.49 -9.45 7.64
C ALA A 147 9.74 -9.14 6.79
N LEU A 148 9.63 -8.18 5.86
CA LEU A 148 10.74 -7.74 5.04
C LEU A 148 11.86 -7.08 5.90
N LEU A 149 11.50 -6.30 6.91
CA LEU A 149 12.47 -5.74 7.87
C LEU A 149 13.20 -6.83 8.67
N LEU A 150 12.49 -7.87 9.10
CA LEU A 150 13.07 -8.99 9.85
C LEU A 150 14.01 -9.83 8.97
N VAL A 151 13.60 -10.16 7.74
CA VAL A 151 14.44 -10.87 6.77
C VAL A 151 15.69 -10.05 6.43
N HIS A 152 15.54 -8.74 6.21
CA HIS A 152 16.66 -7.84 5.95
C HIS A 152 17.65 -7.74 7.13
N ARG A 153 17.17 -7.90 8.37
CA ARG A 153 18.01 -7.92 9.58
C ARG A 153 18.66 -9.29 9.84
N ARG A 154 18.06 -10.38 9.39
CA ARG A 154 18.46 -11.77 9.67
C ARG A 154 19.23 -12.46 8.54
N GLN A 155 19.89 -11.70 7.67
CA GLN A 155 20.87 -12.30 6.75
C GLN A 155 22.01 -12.93 7.58
N PRO A 156 22.20 -14.28 7.63
CA PRO A 156 21.64 -15.33 6.77
C PRO A 156 20.86 -16.47 7.50
N LEU A 157 19.77 -16.97 6.90
CA LEU A 157 19.27 -18.34 7.16
C LEU A 157 19.21 -19.24 5.92
N PHE A 158 19.42 -18.68 4.72
CA PHE A 158 19.69 -19.46 3.50
C PHE A 158 21.05 -19.09 2.91
N GLY A 159 22.10 -19.43 3.66
CA GLY A 159 23.46 -19.64 3.15
C GLY A 159 23.75 -21.12 2.83
N ALA A 160 22.76 -22.01 2.90
CA ALA A 160 22.92 -23.44 2.64
C ALA A 160 21.76 -23.99 1.82
N ALA A 161 21.73 -23.64 0.53
CA ALA A 161 21.26 -24.48 -0.55
C ALA A 161 21.49 -23.69 -1.85
N ALA A 162 22.77 -23.50 -2.17
CA ALA A 162 23.13 -23.43 -3.56
C ALA A 162 22.61 -24.72 -4.20
N TRP A 163 21.47 -24.65 -4.89
CA TRP A 163 21.09 -25.70 -5.81
C TRP A 163 22.06 -25.58 -6.98
N SER A 164 23.26 -26.13 -6.78
CA SER A 164 24.28 -26.22 -7.81
C SER A 164 23.76 -27.20 -8.85
N GLY A 165 23.88 -26.85 -10.13
CA GLY A 165 23.51 -27.75 -11.23
C GLY A 165 24.27 -29.08 -11.26
N ALA A 166 25.15 -29.35 -10.29
CA ALA A 166 25.90 -30.60 -10.15
C ALA A 166 25.05 -31.77 -9.61
N ASP A 167 24.00 -31.51 -8.81
CA ASP A 167 23.16 -32.57 -8.23
C ASP A 167 22.27 -33.28 -9.25
N ARG A 168 22.06 -32.67 -10.43
CA ARG A 168 21.36 -33.32 -11.55
C ARG A 168 22.20 -34.40 -12.25
N ARG A 169 23.53 -34.40 -12.09
CA ARG A 169 24.40 -35.40 -12.74
C ARG A 169 24.57 -36.68 -11.94
N LEU A 170 24.40 -36.62 -10.62
CA LEU A 170 24.48 -37.81 -9.74
C LEU A 170 23.16 -38.61 -9.70
N ALA A 171 22.01 -37.95 -9.87
CA ALA A 171 20.72 -38.64 -9.98
C ALA A 171 20.58 -39.45 -11.30
N GLY A 172 21.32 -39.07 -12.36
CA GLY A 172 21.33 -39.80 -13.63
C GLY A 172 22.35 -40.95 -13.71
N ALA A 173 23.34 -40.98 -12.81
CA ALA A 173 24.38 -42.01 -12.79
C ALA A 173 24.08 -43.20 -11.85
N ALA A 174 23.02 -43.11 -11.05
CA ALA A 174 22.56 -44.20 -10.16
C ALA A 174 21.46 -45.08 -10.81
N LEU A 175 21.19 -44.90 -12.11
CA LEU A 175 20.19 -45.64 -12.90
C LEU A 175 20.81 -46.33 -14.13
N LEU A 176 22.13 -46.49 -14.16
CA LEU A 176 22.88 -47.35 -15.09
C LEU A 176 23.79 -48.28 -14.28
#